data_AF-A0AAU3PNR5-F1
#
_entry.id   AF-A0AAU3PNR5-F1
#
_cell.length_a   1.000
_cell.length_b   1.000
_cell.length_c   1.000
_cell.angle_alpha   90.00
_cell.angle_beta   90.00
_cell.angle_gamma   90.00
#
_symmetry.space_group_name_H-M   'P 1'
#
loop_
_entity.id
_entity.type
_entity.pdbx_description
1 polymer ?
#
loop_
_entity_poly.entity_id
_entity_poly.type
_entity_poly.pdbx_seq_one_letter_code
_entity_poly.pdbx_strand_id
1 'polypeptide(L)' 'MKRLTSAITGAARPLDSRKSGDRNYLQYRDDIITVSPNGAGSVVLVDQYRNGYTRHHSTVSQWGRPNTPPNDQYRSQSGK' A
#
# COMPACT_ATOMS: atom_id res chain seq x y z
N MET A 1 -12.20 9.95 2.68
CA MET A 1 -11.10 9.06 2.25
C MET A 1 -10.55 9.34 0.84
N LYS A 2 -11.38 9.30 -0.21
CA LYS A 2 -10.94 9.25 -1.63
C LYS A 2 -9.87 10.29 -2.00
N ARG A 3 -9.98 11.53 -1.49
CA ARG A 3 -9.06 12.63 -1.78
C ARG A 3 -7.61 12.38 -1.31
N LEU A 4 -7.40 11.83 -0.11
CA LEU A 4 -6.05 11.63 0.43
C LEU A 4 -5.32 10.51 -0.31
N THR A 5 -5.99 9.36 -0.50
CA THR A 5 -5.43 8.25 -1.28
C THR A 5 -5.04 8.72 -2.69
N SER A 6 -5.92 9.48 -3.36
CA SER A 6 -5.61 10.05 -4.68
C SER A 6 -4.40 11.01 -4.66
N ALA A 7 -4.25 11.84 -3.62
CA ALA A 7 -3.09 12.72 -3.49
C ALA A 7 -1.78 11.93 -3.35
N ILE A 8 -1.78 10.90 -2.49
CA ILE A 8 -0.61 10.03 -2.29
C ILE A 8 -0.24 9.32 -3.60
N THR A 9 -1.21 8.66 -4.25
CA THR A 9 -0.95 7.90 -5.49
C THR A 9 -0.59 8.79 -6.68
N GLY A 10 -1.04 10.05 -6.66
CA GLY A 10 -0.67 11.05 -7.66
C GLY A 10 0.76 11.56 -7.49
N ALA A 11 1.21 11.72 -6.25
CA ALA A 11 2.58 12.16 -5.94
C ALA A 11 3.61 11.04 -6.07
N ALA A 12 3.27 9.82 -5.65
CA ALA A 12 4.12 8.65 -5.72
C ALA A 12 3.30 7.42 -6.12
N ARG A 13 3.60 6.83 -7.28
CA ARG A 13 2.86 5.70 -7.82
C ARG A 13 3.14 4.42 -7.01
N PRO A 14 2.13 3.79 -6.39
CA PRO A 14 2.30 2.49 -5.77
C PRO A 14 2.48 1.41 -6.84
N LEU A 15 3.10 0.29 -6.46
CA LEU A 15 3.27 -0.90 -7.29
C LEU A 15 1.94 -1.64 -7.47
N ASP A 16 1.17 -1.77 -6.39
CA ASP A 16 -0.19 -2.31 -6.37
C ASP A 16 -1.01 -1.57 -5.29
N SER A 17 -2.33 -1.68 -5.39
CA SER A 17 -3.25 -1.15 -4.38
C SER A 17 -4.40 -2.12 -4.11
N ARG A 18 -4.82 -2.19 -2.85
CA ARG A 18 -5.96 -3.01 -2.42
C ARG A 18 -6.90 -2.18 -1.57
N LYS A 19 -8.19 -2.51 -1.61
CA LYS A 19 -9.21 -1.91 -0.75
C LYS A 19 -9.92 -3.01 0.03
N SER A 20 -10.06 -2.82 1.33
CA SER A 20 -10.83 -3.72 2.21
C SER A 20 -11.62 -2.89 3.21
N GLY A 21 -12.96 -2.99 3.14
CA GLY A 21 -13.85 -2.04 3.82
C GLY A 21 -13.52 -0.60 3.45
N ASP A 22 -13.31 0.24 4.46
CA ASP A 22 -12.90 1.62 4.25
C ASP A 22 -11.40 1.79 4.04
N ARG A 23 -10.57 0.80 4.37
CA ARG A 23 -9.11 0.97 4.31
C ARG A 23 -8.58 0.79 2.89
N ASN A 24 -7.63 1.64 2.52
CA ASN A 24 -6.83 1.50 1.30
C ASN A 24 -5.42 1.11 1.70
N TYR A 25 -4.86 0.14 1.00
CA TYR A 25 -3.52 -0.38 1.19
C TYR A 25 -2.75 -0.10 -0.09
N LEU A 26 -1.59 0.52 0.03
CA LEU A 26 -0.73 0.90 -1.10
C LEU A 26 0.61 0.19 -0.92
N GLN A 27 1.00 -0.57 -1.93
CA GLN A 27 2.27 -1.27 -1.95
C GLN A 27 3.34 -0.36 -2.55
N TYR A 28 4.41 -0.12 -1.81
CA TYR A 28 5.66 0.43 -2.32
C TYR A 28 6.75 -0.63 -2.18
N ARG A 29 7.92 -0.36 -2.75
CA ARG A 29 9.04 -1.30 -2.72
C ARG A 29 9.41 -1.67 -1.29
N ASP A 30 9.65 -0.65 -0.47
CA ASP A 30 10.19 -0.82 0.87
C ASP A 30 9.11 -0.67 1.96
N ASP A 31 7.92 -0.19 1.59
CA ASP A 31 6.85 0.17 2.52
C ASP A 31 5.48 -0.33 2.09
N ILE A 32 4.59 -0.48 3.08
CA ILE A 32 3.15 -0.57 2.88
C ILE A 32 2.50 0.61 3.58
N ILE A 33 1.73 1.40 2.83
CA ILE A 33 0.96 2.51 3.36
C ILE A 33 -0.50 2.09 3.51
N THR A 34 -1.04 2.24 4.72
CA THR A 34 -2.47 2.03 4.99
C THR A 34 -3.14 3.36 5.29
N VAL A 35 -4.23 3.65 4.57
CA VAL A 35 -5.06 4.85 4.78
C VAL A 35 -6.44 4.42 5.26
N SER A 36 -6.85 4.94 6.42
CA SER A 36 -8.15 4.64 7.05
C SER A 36 -8.87 5.91 7.50
N PRO A 37 -10.22 5.89 7.64
CA PRO A 37 -10.93 7.07 8.11
C PRO A 37 -10.68 7.26 9.61
N ASN A 38 -10.70 8.50 10.07
CA ASN A 38 -10.69 8.81 11.50
C ASN A 38 -11.48 10.10 11.76
N GLY A 39 -12.75 9.96 12.14
CA GLY A 39 -13.69 11.08 12.24
C GLY A 39 -13.78 11.86 10.92
N ALA A 40 -13.59 13.18 10.99
CA ALA A 40 -13.54 14.06 9.81
C ALA A 40 -12.22 13.93 9.01
N GLY A 41 -11.23 13.22 9.53
CA GLY A 41 -9.89 13.10 8.96
C GLY A 41 -9.56 11.70 8.45
N SER A 42 -8.27 11.42 8.37
CA SER A 42 -7.73 10.11 7.99
C SER A 42 -6.49 9.82 8.80
N VAL A 43 -6.24 8.55 9.08
CA VAL A 43 -4.97 8.06 9.62
C VAL A 43 -4.20 7.43 8.49
N VAL A 44 -2.91 7.77 8.41
CA VAL A 44 -1.96 7.16 7.49
C VAL A 44 -0.94 6.42 8.34
N LEU A 45 -0.86 5.11 8.13
CA LEU A 45 0.18 4.26 8.69
C LEU A 45 1.19 3.96 7.59
N VAL A 46 2.47 4.23 7.86
CA VAL A 46 3.58 3.87 6.98
C VAL A 46 4.40 2.83 7.74
N ASP A 47 4.35 1.59 7.26
CA ASP A 47 5.12 0.48 7.82
C ASP A 47 6.17 0.05 6.79
N GLN A 48 7.37 -0.31 7.28
CA GLN A 48 8.29 -1.14 6.49
C GLN A 48 7.54 -2.36 5.97
N TYR A 49 7.84 -2.77 4.74
CA TYR A 49 7.10 -3.79 4.00
C TYR A 49 6.79 -5.04 4.84
N ARG A 50 7.80 -5.56 5.55
CA ARG A 50 7.68 -6.73 6.42
C ARG A 50 6.62 -6.56 7.51
N ASN A 51 6.64 -5.41 8.20
CA ASN A 51 5.74 -5.13 9.30
C ASN A 51 4.31 -4.90 8.79
N GLY A 52 4.17 -4.14 7.71
CA GLY A 52 2.87 -3.88 7.08
C GLY A 52 2.25 -5.17 6.53
N TYR A 53 3.05 -6.02 5.89
CA TYR A 53 2.62 -7.32 5.37
C TYR A 53 2.13 -8.20 6.51
N THR A 54 2.88 -8.26 7.62
CA THR A 54 2.51 -9.06 8.79
C THR A 54 1.23 -8.53 9.44
N ARG A 55 1.14 -7.22 9.68
CA ARG A 55 -0.02 -6.55 10.29
C ARG A 55 -1.30 -6.70 9.46
N HIS A 56 -1.18 -6.73 8.14
CA HIS A 56 -2.32 -6.70 7.21
C HIS A 56 -2.44 -7.96 6.35
N HIS A 57 -1.82 -9.06 6.78
CA HIS A 57 -1.67 -10.30 6.01
C HIS A 57 -2.96 -10.77 5.33
N SER A 58 -4.09 -10.70 6.02
CA SER A 58 -5.39 -11.12 5.49
C SER A 58 -5.82 -10.39 4.21
N THR A 59 -5.35 -9.15 4.01
CA THR A 59 -5.68 -8.33 2.83
C THR A 59 -4.56 -8.30 1.80
N VAL A 60 -3.31 -8.37 2.26
CA VAL A 60 -2.14 -8.14 1.40
C VAL A 60 -1.32 -9.40 1.10
N SER A 61 -1.79 -10.59 1.47
CA SER A 61 -1.05 -11.85 1.24
C SER A 61 -0.68 -12.11 -0.22
N GLN A 62 -1.43 -11.56 -1.17
CA GLN A 62 -1.16 -11.67 -2.61
C GLN A 62 0.07 -10.86 -3.08
N TRP A 63 0.63 -10.03 -2.21
CA TRP A 63 1.79 -9.20 -2.50
C TRP A 63 3.13 -9.93 -2.33
N GLY A 64 3.11 -11.23 -2.00
CA GLY A 64 4.32 -12.05 -1.94
C GLY A 64 4.61 -12.54 -0.53
N ARG A 65 5.78 -12.23 0.01
CA ARG A 65 6.24 -12.72 1.33
C ARG A 65 6.81 -11.57 2.17
N PRO A 66 6.72 -11.62 3.51
CA PRO A 66 7.10 -10.49 4.37
C PRO A 66 8.58 -10.10 4.27
N ASN A 67 9.48 -11.06 4.03
CA ASN A 67 10.92 -10.82 3.89
C ASN A 67 11.37 -10.74 2.42
N THR A 68 10.41 -10.65 1.49
CA THR A 68 10.68 -10.57 0.06
C THR A 68 9.82 -9.45 -0.49
N PRO A 69 10.21 -8.18 -0.26
CA PRO A 69 9.54 -7.06 -0.90
C PRO A 69 9.56 -7.22 -2.42
N PRO A 70 8.63 -6.56 -3.14
CA PRO A 70 8.61 -6.57 -4.60
C PRO A 70 9.96 -6.10 -5.11
N ASN A 71 10.57 -6.89 -5.98
CA ASN A 71 11.79 -6.53 -6.65
C ASN A 71 11.55 -5.36 -7.63
N ASP A 72 12.60 -4.58 -7.93
CA ASP A 72 12.56 -3.44 -8.87
C ASP A 72 12.03 -3.83 -10.27
N GLN A 73 11.97 -5.13 -10.60
CA GLN A 73 11.41 -5.66 -11.85
C GLN A 73 9.93 -5.29 -12.07
N TYR A 74 9.17 -4.95 -11.01
CA TYR A 74 7.78 -4.51 -11.16
C TYR A 74 7.67 -3.18 -11.92
N ARG A 75 8.71 -2.32 -11.87
CA ARG A 75 8.78 -1.08 -12.66
C ARG A 75 8.85 -1.33 -14.16
N SER A 76 9.43 -2.47 -14.56
CA SER A 76 9.69 -2.79 -15.97
C SER A 76 8.45 -3.28 -16.72
N GLN A 77 7.37 -3.66 -16.02
CA GLN A 77 6.18 -4.25 -16.66
C GLN A 77 5.00 -3.28 -16.81
N SER A 78 5.04 -2.09 -16.21
CA SER A 78 3.94 -1.11 -16.30
C SER A 78 4.14 -0.05 -17.40
N GLY A 79 5.16 -0.21 -18.25
CA GLY A 79 5.41 0.65 -19.40
C GLY A 79 4.80 0.09 -20.69
N LYS A 80 3.46 0.10 -20.80
CA LYS A 80 2.74 0.06 -22.08
C LYS A 80 1.46 0.88 -21.98
#